data_AF-A0A948ZSS7-F1
#
_entry.id   AF-A0A948ZSS7-F1
#
_cell.length_a   1.000
_cell.length_b   1.000
_cell.length_c   1.000
_cell.angle_alpha   90.00
_cell.angle_beta   90.00
_cell.angle_gamma   90.00
#
_symmetry.space_group_name_H-M   'P 1'
#
loop_
_entity.id
_entity.type
_entity.pdbx_description
1 polymer ?
#
loop_
_entity_poly.entity_id
_entity_poly.type
_entity_poly.pdbx_seq_one_letter_code
_entity_poly.pdbx_strand_id
1 'polypeptide(L)' 'MEDWAGNGQQKNDTIDAGLAILAIINPRGQRLTCQEIAEVCDCSRSLIWQIERQAMKKMRARLIAAGLRNALLCG' A
#
# COMPACT_ATOMS: atom_id res chain seq x y z
N MET A 1 -2.06 -26.25 14.59
CA MET A 1 -0.95 -25.43 15.11
C MET A 1 -0.14 -25.06 13.89
N GLU A 2 -0.49 -23.94 13.25
CA GLU A 2 0.12 -23.53 11.99
C GLU A 2 0.94 -22.27 12.23
N ASP A 3 2.24 -22.41 12.04
CA ASP A 3 3.26 -21.39 12.20
C ASP A 3 3.09 -20.30 11.15
N TRP A 4 2.54 -19.16 11.57
CA TRP A 4 2.66 -17.91 10.82
C TRP A 4 4.06 -17.38 11.05
N ALA A 5 4.98 -17.71 10.13
CA ALA A 5 6.29 -17.07 10.03
C ALA A 5 6.10 -15.58 9.66
N GLY A 6 5.76 -14.78 10.68
CA GLY A 6 5.77 -13.34 10.63
C GLY A 6 7.22 -12.89 10.50
N ASN A 7 7.66 -12.68 9.27
CA ASN A 7 8.86 -11.92 8.99
C ASN A 7 8.70 -10.59 9.75
N GLY A 8 9.58 -10.32 10.71
CA GLY A 8 9.51 -9.22 11.67
C GLY A 8 9.65 -7.86 10.99
N GLN A 9 8.66 -7.49 10.19
CA GLN A 9 8.49 -6.15 9.67
C GLN A 9 7.93 -5.36 10.84
N GLN A 10 8.80 -4.59 11.48
CA GLN A 10 8.42 -3.62 12.51
C GLN A 10 7.25 -2.81 11.93
N LYS A 11 6.03 -3.08 12.41
CA LYS A 11 4.84 -2.35 11.98
C LYS A 11 5.07 -0.91 12.39
N ASN A 12 5.24 -0.04 11.41
CA ASN A 12 5.29 1.37 11.69
C ASN A 12 3.83 1.83 11.81
N ASP A 13 3.26 1.66 13.00
CA ASP A 13 1.84 1.90 13.29
C ASP A 13 1.38 3.31 12.87
N THR A 14 2.32 4.27 12.79
CA THR A 14 2.07 5.64 12.32
C THR A 14 1.70 5.71 10.83
N ILE A 15 2.30 4.85 9.99
CA ILE A 15 2.03 4.82 8.54
C ILE A 15 0.64 4.25 8.29
N ASP A 16 0.29 3.15 8.95
CA ASP A 16 -1.03 2.54 8.79
C ASP A 16 -2.15 3.50 9.23
N ALA A 17 -1.96 4.20 10.36
CA ALA A 17 -2.88 5.24 10.82
C ALA A 17 -2.96 6.43 9.85
N GLY A 18 -1.82 6.92 9.35
CA GLY A 18 -1.76 8.03 8.40
C GLY A 18 -2.49 7.71 7.09
N LEU A 19 -2.29 6.51 6.53
CA LEU A 19 -2.99 6.04 5.33
C LEU A 19 -4.49 5.90 5.56
N ALA A 20 -4.91 5.41 6.73
CA ALA A 20 -6.33 5.31 7.08
C ALA A 20 -7.01 6.68 7.16
N ILE A 21 -6.35 7.67 7.78
CA ILE A 21 -6.85 9.05 7.86
C ILE A 21 -6.96 9.65 6.45
N LEU A 22 -5.91 9.52 5.63
CA LEU A 22 -5.91 10.01 4.25
C LEU A 22 -7.06 9.43 3.42
N ALA A 23 -7.36 8.15 3.58
CA ALA A 23 -8.47 7.49 2.89
C ALA A 23 -9.86 8.00 3.30
N ILE A 24 -10.00 8.52 4.52
CA ILE A 24 -11.25 9.06 5.05
C ILE A 24 -11.46 10.51 4.61
N ILE A 25 -10.42 11.33 4.68
CA ILE A 25 -10.55 12.79 4.47
C ILE A 25 -10.52 13.21 3.00
N ASN A 26 -9.91 12.40 2.12
CA ASN A 26 -9.79 12.74 0.71
C ASN A 26 -11.01 12.23 -0.10
N PRO A 27 -11.61 13.08 -0.95
CA PRO A 27 -12.60 12.67 -1.94
C PRO A 27 -12.18 11.43 -2.76
N ARG A 28 -13.16 10.57 -3.05
CA ARG A 28 -12.95 9.43 -3.94
C ARG A 28 -12.43 9.91 -5.31
N GLY A 29 -11.42 9.23 -5.82
CA GLY A 29 -10.79 9.56 -7.10
C GLY A 29 -9.74 10.66 -7.03
N GLN A 30 -9.60 11.36 -5.89
CA GLN A 30 -8.47 12.25 -5.67
C GLN A 30 -7.18 11.44 -5.60
N ARG A 31 -6.21 11.82 -6.42
CA ARG A 31 -4.86 11.23 -6.39
C ARG A 31 -4.00 12.05 -5.45
N LEU A 32 -3.21 11.35 -4.64
CA LEU A 32 -2.18 11.93 -3.80
C LEU A 32 -0.82 11.49 -4.32
N THR A 33 0.14 12.39 -4.27
CA THR A 33 1.54 12.13 -4.54
C THR A 33 2.18 11.42 -3.36
N CYS A 34 3.29 10.71 -3.60
CA CYS A 34 4.05 10.10 -2.50
C CYS A 34 4.58 11.14 -1.49
N GLN A 35 4.77 12.39 -1.92
CA GLN A 35 5.22 13.47 -1.04
C GLN A 35 4.11 13.89 -0.07
N GLU A 36 2.90 14.13 -0.57
CA GLU A 36 1.74 14.48 0.26
C GLU A 36 1.40 13.37 1.28
N ILE A 37 1.51 12.10 0.86
CA ILE A 37 1.31 10.97 1.77
C ILE A 37 2.40 10.92 2.85
N ALA A 38 3.64 11.16 2.46
CA ALA A 38 4.80 11.10 3.37
C ALA A 38 4.75 12.18 4.46
N GLU A 39 4.28 13.38 4.12
CA GLU A 39 4.09 14.49 5.06
C GLU A 39 3.07 14.15 6.16
N VAL A 40 1.97 13.46 5.81
CA VAL A 40 0.97 13.05 6.80
C VAL A 40 1.43 11.85 7.64
N CYS A 41 2.19 10.94 7.04
CA CYS A 41 2.67 9.73 7.72
C CYS A 41 3.99 9.94 8.49
N ASP A 42 4.53 11.17 8.50
CA ASP A 42 5.84 11.53 9.07
C ASP A 42 6.95 10.55 8.66
N CYS A 43 7.11 10.34 7.36
CA CYS A 43 8.08 9.39 6.83
C CYS A 43 8.74 9.89 5.55
N SER A 44 9.70 9.13 5.02
CA SER A 44 10.34 9.50 3.77
C SER A 44 9.42 9.23 2.57
N ARG A 45 9.45 10.12 1.58
CA ARG A 45 8.81 9.91 0.27
C ARG A 45 9.21 8.57 -0.36
N SER A 46 10.50 8.20 -0.24
CA SER A 46 11.03 6.96 -0.80
C SER A 46 10.39 5.72 -0.14
N LEU A 47 10.08 5.78 1.15
CA LEU A 47 9.40 4.69 1.85
C LEU A 47 7.98 4.48 1.30
N ILE A 48 7.20 5.55 1.12
CA ILE A 48 5.86 5.45 0.51
C ILE A 48 5.92 4.84 -0.89
N TRP A 49 6.87 5.26 -1.71
CA TRP A 49 7.08 4.69 -3.04
C TRP A 49 7.45 3.18 -2.99
N GLN A 50 8.29 2.78 -2.04
CA GLN A 50 8.64 1.37 -1.84
C GLN A 50 7.42 0.54 -1.42
N ILE A 51 6.62 1.07 -0.47
CA ILE A 51 5.37 0.44 -0.02
C ILE A 51 4.42 0.25 -1.19
N GLU A 52 4.19 1.29 -1.99
CA GLU A 52 3.34 1.22 -3.19
C GLU A 52 3.80 0.13 -4.16
N ARG A 53 5.10 0.09 -4.49
CA ARG A 53 5.64 -0.94 -5.40
C ARG A 53 5.46 -2.35 -4.86
N GLN A 54 5.67 -2.55 -3.56
CA GLN A 54 5.48 -3.84 -2.92
C GLN A 54 3.99 -4.24 -2.92
N ALA A 55 3.09 -3.30 -2.62
CA ALA A 55 1.65 -3.52 -2.67
C ALA A 55 1.19 -3.91 -4.08
N MET A 56 1.63 -3.18 -5.10
CA MET A 56 1.34 -3.50 -6.51
C MET A 56 1.88 -4.87 -6.92
N LYS A 57 3.09 -5.24 -6.46
CA LYS A 57 3.64 -6.59 -6.70
C LYS A 57 2.79 -7.68 -6.06
N LYS A 58 2.40 -7.50 -4.79
CA LYS A 58 1.53 -8.44 -4.06
C LYS A 58 0.15 -8.56 -4.72
N MET A 59 -0.43 -7.44 -5.14
CA MET A 59 -1.72 -7.42 -5.84
C MET A 59 -1.64 -8.17 -7.17
N ARG A 60 -0.61 -7.93 -8.00
CA ARG A 60 -0.38 -8.68 -9.25
C ARG A 60 -0.27 -10.18 -9.02
N ALA A 61 0.50 -10.60 -8.01
CA ALA A 61 0.63 -12.02 -7.67
C ALA A 61 -0.72 -12.64 -7.28
N ARG A 62 -1.52 -11.94 -6.48
CA ARG A 62 -2.88 -12.38 -6.10
C ARG A 62 -3.82 -12.48 -7.29
N LEU A 63 -3.79 -11.50 -8.20
CA LEU A 63 -4.61 -11.53 -9.41
C LEU A 63 -4.23 -12.69 -10.34
N ILE A 64 -2.94 -12.99 -10.48
CA ILE A 64 -2.48 -14.16 -11.24
C ILE A 64 -2.98 -15.46 -10.58
N ALA A 65 -2.84 -15.58 -9.25
CA ALA A 65 -3.32 -16.75 -8.52
C ALA A 65 -4.85 -16.93 -8.62
N ALA A 66 -5.61 -15.83 -8.74
CA ALA A 66 -7.05 -15.82 -8.94
C ALA A 66 -7.49 -16.01 -10.42
N GLY A 67 -6.56 -16.21 -11.36
CA GLY A 67 -6.86 -16.34 -12.78
C GLY A 67 -7.24 -15.02 -13.50
N LEU A 68 -7.10 -13.88 -12.83
CA LEU A 68 -7.50 -12.54 -13.30
C LEU A 68 -6.34 -11.77 -13.95
N ARG A 69 -5.47 -12.45 -14.71
CA ARG A 69 -4.22 -11.87 -15.26
C ARG A 69 -4.45 -10.61 -16.10
N ASN A 70 -5.58 -10.53 -16.81
CA ASN A 70 -5.91 -9.43 -17.72
C ASN A 70 -6.62 -8.25 -17.03
N ALA A 71 -6.99 -8.37 -15.74
CA ALA A 71 -7.78 -7.36 -15.03
C ALA A 71 -7.03 -6.03 -14.80
N LEU A 72 -5.72 -5.97 -15.06
CA LEU A 72 -4.90 -4.76 -14.94
C LEU A 72 -4.64 -4.03 -16.27
N LEU A 73 -5.16 -4.54 -17.40
CA LEU A 73 -4.98 -3.93 -18.73
C LEU A 73 -6.05 -2.88 -19.06
N CYS A 74 -7.01 -2.67 -18.17
CA CYS A 74 -8.04 -1.64 -18.29
C CYS A 74 -7.64 -0.44 -17.43
N GLY A 75 -6.77 0.42 -17.95
CA GLY A 75 -6.31 1.64 -17.29
C GLY A 75 -6.03 2.74 -18.28
#